data_AF-A0A9D2QDQ4-F1
#
_entry.id   AF-A0A9D2QDQ4-F1
#
_cell.length_a   1.000
_cell.length_b   1.000
_cell.length_c   1.000
_cell.angle_alpha   90.00
_cell.angle_beta   90.00
_cell.angle_gamma   90.00
#
_symmetry.space_group_name_H-M   'P 1'
#
loop_
_entity.id
_entity.type
_entity.pdbx_description
1 polymer ?
#
loop_
_entity_poly.entity_id
_entity_poly.type
_entity_poly.pdbx_seq_one_letter_code
_entity_poly.pdbx_strand_id
1 'polypeptide(L)'
;MSSDFQPEVGHEFSIDMGNRGTTKCTVLEVVPQELIRYTWKNPPLDTVVTWKLIPEGQGTRVFVEHSGFDLDDPIQLRAHKGIGSGWKISILAQLAVHVQD
;
A
#
# COMPACT_ATOMS: atom_id res chain seq x y z
N MET A 1 4.98 -7.82 12.87
CA MET A 1 5.62 -8.15 11.59
C MET A 1 6.76 -7.16 11.39
N SER A 2 7.99 -7.62 11.19
CA SER A 2 9.10 -6.75 10.81
C SER A 2 9.25 -6.86 9.30
N SER A 3 8.91 -5.80 8.57
CA SER A 3 9.33 -5.64 7.18
C SER A 3 10.63 -4.85 7.20
N ASP A 4 11.57 -5.22 6.37
CA ASP A 4 12.84 -4.52 6.13
C ASP A 4 12.68 -3.30 5.20
N PHE A 5 11.48 -2.72 5.17
CA PHE A 5 11.17 -1.55 4.36
C PHE A 5 12.14 -0.39 4.65
N GLN A 6 12.67 0.19 3.58
CA GLN A 6 13.44 1.44 3.60
C GLN A 6 12.85 2.39 2.55
N PRO A 7 12.75 3.70 2.85
CA PRO A 7 12.18 4.69 1.93
C PRO A 7 13.22 5.11 0.86
N GLU A 8 13.77 4.14 0.14
CA GLU A 8 14.81 4.33 -0.87
C GLU A 8 14.34 3.76 -2.20
N VAL A 9 14.39 4.53 -3.28
CA VAL A 9 13.98 4.08 -4.62
C VAL A 9 14.81 2.87 -5.06
N GLY A 10 14.14 1.83 -5.53
CA GLY A 10 14.76 0.56 -5.91
C GLY A 10 14.89 -0.44 -4.76
N HIS A 11 14.68 -0.03 -3.50
CA HIS A 11 14.71 -0.95 -2.37
C HIS A 11 13.61 -2.00 -2.51
N GLU A 12 14.00 -3.26 -2.41
CA GLU A 12 13.10 -4.40 -2.42
C GLU A 12 12.78 -4.82 -1.00
N PHE A 13 11.51 -5.08 -0.73
CA PHE A 13 11.04 -5.59 0.55
C PHE A 13 9.90 -6.58 0.36
N SER A 14 9.52 -7.27 1.42
CA SER A 14 8.41 -8.22 1.40
C SER A 14 7.39 -7.93 2.49
N ILE A 15 6.12 -8.16 2.17
CA ILE A 15 5.00 -8.09 3.12
C ILE A 15 4.42 -9.50 3.27
N ASP A 16 4.43 -10.02 4.50
CA ASP A 16 3.78 -11.29 4.83
C ASP A 16 2.26 -11.09 4.94
N MET A 17 1.50 -11.75 4.07
CA MET A 17 0.04 -11.71 4.05
C MET A 17 -0.57 -12.94 4.75
N GLY A 18 0.22 -13.67 5.54
CA GLY A 18 -0.17 -14.88 6.25
C GLY A 18 -0.56 -15.99 5.29
N ASN A 19 -1.79 -16.51 5.41
CA ASN A 19 -2.30 -17.57 4.54
C ASN A 19 -2.45 -17.16 3.06
N ARG A 20 -2.31 -15.86 2.74
CA ARG A 20 -2.32 -15.34 1.37
C ARG A 20 -0.91 -15.20 0.76
N GLY A 21 0.10 -15.76 1.41
CA GLY A 21 1.47 -15.80 0.92
C GLY A 21 2.24 -14.49 1.15
N THR A 22 3.35 -14.33 0.43
CA THR A 22 4.23 -13.17 0.56
C THR A 22 4.11 -12.27 -0.66
N THR A 23 3.86 -10.99 -0.43
CA THR A 23 3.87 -9.96 -1.47
C THR A 23 5.28 -9.40 -1.62
N LYS A 24 5.79 -9.35 -2.85
CA LYS A 24 7.05 -8.71 -3.20
C LYS A 24 6.81 -7.26 -3.61
N CYS A 25 7.61 -6.36 -3.06
CA CYS A 25 7.47 -4.92 -3.26
C CYS A 25 8.82 -4.32 -3.64
N THR A 26 8.79 -3.34 -4.54
CA THR A 26 9.94 -2.49 -4.87
C THR A 26 9.51 -1.04 -4.73
N VAL A 27 10.29 -0.22 -4.02
CA VAL A 27 10.03 1.21 -3.90
C VAL A 27 10.27 1.89 -5.24
N LEU A 28 9.27 2.61 -5.72
CA LEU A 28 9.28 3.28 -7.02
C LEU A 28 9.56 4.78 -6.91
N GLU A 29 9.05 5.42 -5.87
CA GLU A 29 9.16 6.87 -5.70
C GLU A 29 9.02 7.23 -4.22
N VAL A 30 9.86 8.15 -3.76
CA VAL A 30 9.83 8.69 -2.40
C VAL A 30 9.97 10.21 -2.52
N VAL A 31 8.99 10.95 -2.01
CA VAL A 31 9.11 12.38 -1.73
C VAL A 31 8.92 12.52 -0.22
N PRO A 32 9.96 12.93 0.53
CA PRO A 32 9.89 13.03 1.99
C PRO A 32 8.66 13.81 2.43
N GLN A 33 7.90 13.23 3.37
CA GLN A 33 6.69 13.83 3.97
C GLN A 33 5.53 14.09 2.99
N GLU A 34 5.62 13.68 1.72
CA GLU A 34 4.59 13.96 0.71
C GLU A 34 4.09 12.69 0.02
N LEU A 35 5.00 11.78 -0.37
CA LEU A 35 4.65 10.66 -1.24
C LEU A 35 5.54 9.44 -1.04
N ILE A 36 4.94 8.26 -1.06
CA ILE A 36 5.63 6.98 -1.24
C ILE A 36 4.85 6.10 -2.22
N ARG A 37 5.55 5.53 -3.20
CA ARG A 37 5.00 4.58 -4.17
C ARG A 37 5.82 3.31 -4.21
N TYR A 38 5.16 2.17 -4.27
CA TYR A 38 5.81 0.87 -4.38
C TYR A 38 4.95 -0.15 -5.12
N THR A 39 5.60 -1.13 -5.75
CA THR A 39 4.90 -2.25 -6.40
C THR A 39 4.25 -3.17 -5.38
N TRP A 40 3.24 -3.90 -5.81
CA TRP A 40 2.59 -4.96 -5.05
C TRP A 40 2.49 -6.18 -5.96
N LYS A 41 3.43 -7.12 -5.82
CA LYS A 41 3.52 -8.31 -6.65
C LYS A 41 3.21 -9.56 -5.82
N ASN A 42 2.03 -10.12 -6.06
CA ASN A 42 1.59 -11.39 -5.48
C ASN A 42 0.68 -12.07 -6.51
N PRO A 43 1.20 -13.00 -7.33
CA PRO A 43 0.50 -13.51 -8.50
C PRO A 43 -0.96 -13.93 -8.20
N PRO A 44 -1.92 -13.50 -9.03
CA PRO A 44 -1.76 -12.85 -10.34
C PRO A 44 -1.58 -11.32 -10.29
N LEU A 45 -1.48 -10.71 -9.11
CA LEU A 45 -1.40 -9.26 -8.97
C LEU A 45 0.00 -8.73 -9.32
N ASP A 46 0.05 -7.76 -10.23
CA ASP A 46 1.18 -6.85 -10.45
C ASP A 46 0.64 -5.42 -10.46
N THR A 47 0.53 -4.84 -9.26
CA THR A 47 -0.15 -3.57 -9.01
C THR A 47 0.79 -2.57 -8.33
N VAL A 48 0.33 -1.33 -8.13
CA VAL A 48 1.09 -0.29 -7.45
C VAL A 48 0.25 0.30 -6.32
N VAL A 49 0.89 0.54 -5.18
CA VAL A 49 0.33 1.30 -4.07
C VAL A 49 1.00 2.67 -4.02
N THR A 50 0.19 3.71 -3.94
CA THR A 50 0.60 5.10 -3.81
C THR A 50 -0.01 5.69 -2.55
N TRP A 51 0.83 6.22 -1.67
CA TRP A 51 0.42 7.04 -0.54
C TRP A 51 0.74 8.49 -0.84
N LYS A 52 -0.19 9.39 -0.53
CA LYS A 52 0.03 10.84 -0.57
C LYS A 52 -0.38 11.47 0.74
N LEU A 53 0.45 12.36 1.23
CA LEU A 53 0.25 13.12 2.47
C LEU A 53 0.08 14.59 2.09
N ILE A 54 -1.06 15.17 2.48
CA ILE A 54 -1.36 16.58 2.24
C ILE A 54 -1.58 17.24 3.60
N PRO A 55 -0.77 18.24 3.99
CA PRO A 55 -1.03 19.02 5.20
C PRO A 55 -2.43 19.66 5.14
N GLU A 56 -3.22 19.50 6.21
CA GLU A 56 -4.59 20.01 6.29
C GLU A 56 -4.86 20.53 7.71
N GLY A 57 -4.75 21.85 7.90
CA GLY A 57 -4.91 22.50 9.20
C GLY A 57 -3.85 22.06 10.21
N GLN A 58 -4.29 21.45 11.31
CA GLN A 58 -3.42 20.89 12.35
C GLN A 58 -3.10 19.40 12.14
N GLY A 59 -3.48 18.84 10.99
CA GLY A 59 -3.30 17.43 10.71
C GLY A 59 -2.79 17.17 9.30
N THR A 60 -2.82 15.90 8.91
CA THR A 60 -2.44 15.45 7.58
C THR A 60 -3.59 14.65 6.98
N ARG A 61 -4.01 15.04 5.79
CA ARG A 61 -4.92 14.24 4.98
C ARG A 61 -4.13 13.20 4.21
N VAL A 62 -4.46 11.94 4.44
CA VAL A 62 -3.81 10.79 3.80
C VAL A 62 -4.68 10.25 2.67
N PHE A 63 -4.09 10.08 1.50
CA PHE A 63 -4.69 9.37 0.37
C PHE A 63 -3.93 8.09 0.10
N VAL A 64 -4.67 6.99 -0.14
CA VAL A 64 -4.11 5.71 -0.57
C VAL A 64 -4.80 5.31 -1.86
N GLU A 65 -4.00 5.09 -2.89
CA GLU A 65 -4.42 4.53 -4.17
C GLU A 65 -3.73 3.18 -4.35
N HIS A 66 -4.51 2.15 -4.66
CA HIS A 66 -3.98 0.86 -5.10
C HIS A 66 -4.55 0.60 -6.49
N SER A 67 -3.69 0.68 -7.50
CA SER A 67 -4.09 0.68 -8.92
C SER A 67 -3.29 -0.34 -9.74
N GLY A 68 -3.74 -0.61 -10.97
CA GLY A 68 -3.11 -1.57 -11.88
C GLY A 68 -3.80 -2.94 -11.96
N PHE A 69 -4.96 -3.12 -11.32
CA PHE A 69 -5.75 -4.34 -11.45
C PHE A 69 -6.29 -4.50 -12.88
N ASP A 70 -6.17 -5.71 -13.44
CA ASP A 70 -6.95 -6.10 -14.62
C ASP A 70 -8.38 -6.44 -14.19
N LEU A 71 -9.35 -5.60 -14.53
CA LEU A 71 -10.74 -5.80 -14.10
C LEU A 71 -11.53 -6.76 -14.98
N ASP A 72 -10.97 -7.15 -16.14
CA ASP A 72 -11.54 -8.18 -17.01
C ASP A 72 -11.20 -9.60 -16.51
N ASP A 73 -10.13 -9.75 -15.70
CA ASP A 73 -9.81 -10.96 -14.96
C ASP A 73 -10.71 -11.10 -13.71
N PRO A 74 -11.56 -12.15 -13.60
CA PRO A 74 -12.45 -12.35 -12.45
C PRO A 74 -11.72 -12.53 -11.10
N ILE A 75 -10.48 -13.01 -11.10
CA ILE A 75 -9.65 -13.15 -9.90
C ILE A 75 -9.21 -11.76 -9.43
N GLN A 76 -8.67 -10.96 -10.34
CA GLN A 76 -8.20 -9.60 -10.01
C GLN A 76 -9.36 -8.66 -9.67
N LEU A 77 -10.53 -8.79 -10.32
CA LEU A 77 -11.73 -8.05 -9.93
C LEU A 77 -12.18 -8.35 -8.49
N ARG A 78 -12.10 -9.61 -8.06
CA ARG A 78 -12.39 -10.00 -6.66
C ARG A 78 -11.32 -9.45 -5.72
N ALA A 79 -10.05 -9.51 -6.11
CA ALA A 79 -8.95 -8.97 -5.32
C ALA A 79 -9.09 -7.45 -5.12
N HIS A 80 -9.42 -6.69 -6.17
CA HIS A 80 -9.68 -5.25 -6.11
C HIS A 80 -10.74 -4.92 -5.05
N LYS A 81 -11.88 -5.64 -5.05
CA LYS A 81 -12.94 -5.46 -4.05
C LYS A 81 -12.47 -5.81 -2.62
N GLY A 82 -11.80 -6.95 -2.45
CA GLY A 82 -11.34 -7.43 -1.14
C GLY A 82 -10.26 -6.54 -0.52
N ILE A 83 -9.25 -6.18 -1.31
CA ILE A 83 -8.14 -5.31 -0.89
C ILE A 83 -8.66 -3.90 -0.58
N GLY A 84 -9.56 -3.36 -1.42
CA GLY A 84 -10.19 -2.06 -1.17
C GLY A 84 -10.92 -2.00 0.18
N SER A 85 -11.59 -3.08 0.58
CA SER A 85 -12.21 -3.18 1.91
C SER A 85 -11.17 -3.21 3.03
N GLY A 86 -10.06 -3.94 2.85
CA GLY A 86 -8.97 -4.03 3.82
C GLY A 86 -8.30 -2.68 4.11
N TRP A 87 -8.04 -1.89 3.06
CA TRP A 87 -7.51 -0.53 3.21
C TRP A 87 -8.40 0.36 4.08
N LYS A 88 -9.70 0.38 3.80
CA LYS A 88 -10.66 1.27 4.47
C LYS A 88 -10.91 0.88 5.93
N ILE A 89 -11.13 -0.40 6.19
CA ILE A 89 -11.62 -0.87 7.51
C ILE A 89 -10.47 -1.14 8.47
N SER A 90 -9.34 -1.63 7.97
CA SER A 90 -8.24 -2.08 8.84
C SER A 90 -7.06 -1.12 8.79
N ILE A 91 -6.46 -0.90 7.62
CA ILE A 91 -5.16 -0.23 7.56
C ILE A 91 -5.26 1.26 7.90
N LEU A 92 -6.20 1.99 7.28
CA LEU A 92 -6.38 3.42 7.58
C LEU A 92 -6.86 3.66 9.03
N ALA A 93 -7.69 2.76 9.57
CA ALA A 93 -8.12 2.83 10.95
C ALA A 93 -6.97 2.59 11.93
N GLN A 94 -6.10 1.61 11.66
CA GLN A 94 -4.93 1.34 12.50
C GLN A 94 -3.86 2.43 12.36
N LEU A 95 -3.68 3.01 11.19
CA LEU A 95 -2.75 4.12 10.98
C LEU A 95 -3.06 5.27 11.94
N ALA A 96 -4.33 5.65 12.07
CA ALA A 96 -4.75 6.72 12.97
C ALA A 96 -4.40 6.47 14.45
N VAL A 97 -4.23 5.21 14.87
CA VAL A 97 -3.84 4.85 16.25
C VAL A 97 -2.31 4.87 16.44
N HIS A 98 -1.54 4.73 15.37
CA HIS A 98 -0.07 4.66 15.41
C HIS A 98 0.61 5.96 15.00
N VAL A 99 -0.14 6.94 14.48
CA VAL A 99 0.34 8.31 14.34
C VAL A 99 0.25 8.97 15.72
N GLN A 100 1.42 9.28 16.28
CA GLN A 100 1.53 10.13 17.47
C GLN A 100 1.94 11.54 17.04
N ASP A 101 1.59 12.53 17.86
CA ASP A 101 2.03 13.93 17.71
C ASP A 101 3.56 14.07 17.82
#